data_AF-T1KWX5-F1
#
_entry.id   AF-T1KWX5-F1
#
_cell.length_a   1.000
_cell.length_b   1.000
_cell.length_c   1.000
_cell.angle_alpha   90.00
_cell.angle_beta   90.00
_cell.angle_gamma   90.00
#
_symmetry.space_group_name_H-M   'P 1'
#
loop_
_entity.id
_entity.type
_entity.pdbx_description
1 polymer ?
#
loop_
_entity_poly.entity_id
_entity_poly.type
_entity_poly.pdbx_seq_one_letter_code
_entity_poly.pdbx_strand_id
1 'polypeptide(L)'
;MLDHEYTSKDTFNSNFIKDWRKYMNSSEKSLIEDLSLCDFRSMHEYFKEQSELRKQMTKEEKQERKKKEEAIVEEYGYCIVDGHKQKIGNFKIEPPGLFRGRGDHPKMGKVKARINAEDVIINIGKKAPIPQPPPGHKWKEVRHDNTVSWLASWTENIMGNVKYIMLNPSSKLKSMKDWQKYEKARELAKLVDKIREDYRNDFKDREMVKRQRAVALYFIDRLALRAGNEKEEGETADTVGCCSLRCEHIVLHEEKDGKKYVVDFDFLGKDSIRYVNSVQVEKRVFKNLKLFMENKQSEDDLFDRLNTSTLNKYLNSLMDGLTAKVFRTYNASITLQQQLKLLTKTDMSQAELMLAYNRANRAVAVLCNHQRAVPKTFEKSMANLQDKIKDKKDQMKKVKKELKSDKSDKLKKKLKTLEEQLKKLEVQAVDREENKQIALGTSKLNYLDPRISVAWCKKFNVPIEKIYNKTQRDKFRWAIEMAGPEFEW
;
A
#
# COMPACT_ATOMS: atom_id res chain seq x y z
N MET A 1 7.30 19.02 16.03
CA MET A 1 6.31 17.93 15.97
C MET A 1 5.34 17.97 17.16
N LEU A 2 5.25 19.09 17.89
CA LEU A 2 4.55 19.13 19.19
C LEU A 2 3.05 18.80 19.11
N ASP A 3 2.40 19.10 17.99
CA ASP A 3 0.96 18.80 17.81
C ASP A 3 0.68 17.34 17.39
N HIS A 4 1.67 16.45 17.43
CA HIS A 4 1.55 15.07 16.95
C HIS A 4 1.55 14.07 18.10
N GLU A 5 0.68 13.06 18.05
CA GLU A 5 0.58 11.95 19.04
C GLU A 5 1.89 11.17 19.29
N TYR A 6 2.93 11.34 18.47
CA TYR A 6 4.21 10.65 18.71
C TYR A 6 4.94 11.28 19.89
N THR A 7 4.83 12.59 20.09
CA THR A 7 5.55 13.29 21.18
C THR A 7 4.89 13.08 22.54
N SER A 8 3.73 12.41 22.61
CA SER A 8 3.13 11.95 23.87
C SER A 8 3.53 10.52 24.24
N LYS A 9 4.36 9.84 23.44
CA LYS A 9 4.83 8.47 23.73
C LYS A 9 6.18 8.49 24.41
N ASP A 10 6.31 7.79 25.53
CA ASP A 10 7.56 7.71 26.30
C ASP A 10 8.72 7.17 25.46
N THR A 11 8.51 6.07 24.74
CA THR A 11 9.53 5.49 23.83
C THR A 11 10.05 6.51 22.82
N PHE A 12 9.20 7.39 22.30
CA PHE A 12 9.62 8.45 21.37
C PHE A 12 10.51 9.47 22.06
N ASN A 13 10.07 9.96 23.23
CA ASN A 13 10.78 10.99 23.99
C ASN A 13 12.11 10.47 24.55
N SER A 14 12.15 9.26 25.10
CA SER A 14 13.36 8.60 25.60
C SER A 14 14.40 8.37 24.50
N ASN A 15 13.97 7.91 23.31
CA ASN A 15 14.88 7.77 22.17
C ASN A 15 15.36 9.11 21.65
N PHE A 16 14.48 10.11 21.58
CA PHE A 16 14.82 11.44 21.11
C PHE A 16 15.89 12.10 21.98
N ILE A 17 15.69 12.18 23.31
CA ILE A 17 16.66 12.83 24.20
C ILE A 17 18.02 12.10 24.17
N LYS A 18 18.00 10.77 24.13
CA LYS A 18 19.22 9.95 24.02
C LYS A 18 20.03 10.27 22.77
N ASP A 19 19.38 10.44 21.62
CA ASP A 19 20.06 10.78 20.38
C ASP A 19 20.39 12.27 20.27
N TRP A 20 19.51 13.16 20.74
CA TRP A 20 19.74 14.61 20.72
C TRP A 20 20.99 14.98 21.52
N ARG A 21 21.20 14.35 22.68
CA ARG A 21 22.42 14.52 23.49
C ARG A 21 23.71 14.20 22.73
N LYS A 22 23.68 13.36 21.68
CA LYS A 22 24.89 13.08 20.87
C LYS A 22 25.34 14.28 20.03
N TYR A 23 24.42 15.21 19.76
CA TYR A 23 24.67 16.42 18.97
C TYR A 23 24.97 17.65 19.84
N MET A 24 24.91 17.49 21.17
CA MET A 24 25.21 18.56 22.12
C MET A 24 26.70 18.60 22.46
N ASN A 25 27.21 19.80 22.70
CA ASN A 25 28.50 20.00 23.35
C ASN A 25 28.44 19.66 24.85
N SER A 26 29.59 19.64 25.53
CA SER A 26 29.66 19.24 26.95
C SER A 26 28.86 20.16 27.88
N SER A 27 28.82 21.47 27.62
CA SER A 27 28.05 22.43 28.42
C SER A 27 26.55 22.20 28.29
N GLU A 28 26.07 22.03 27.06
CA GLU A 28 24.67 21.72 26.76
C GLU A 28 24.23 20.38 27.38
N LYS A 29 25.09 19.35 27.35
CA LYS A 29 24.80 18.05 27.97
C LYS A 29 24.62 18.15 29.49
N SER A 30 25.41 18.98 30.15
CA SER A 30 25.30 19.19 31.60
C SER A 30 24.06 20.00 31.97
N LEU A 31 23.59 20.89 31.09
CA LEU A 31 22.40 21.70 31.32
C LEU A 31 21.09 20.95 31.00
N ILE A 32 21.06 20.20 29.89
CA ILE A 32 19.83 19.64 29.30
C ILE A 32 19.72 18.14 29.61
N GLU A 33 19.41 17.80 30.85
CA GLU A 33 19.29 16.40 31.30
C GLU A 33 17.89 15.82 31.13
N ASP A 34 16.86 16.63 31.41
CA ASP A 34 15.47 16.22 31.32
C ASP A 34 14.73 16.96 30.20
N LEU A 35 14.17 16.17 29.27
CA LEU A 35 13.37 16.68 28.15
C LEU A 35 12.10 17.38 28.64
N SER A 36 11.54 16.98 29.78
CA SER A 36 10.31 17.56 30.33
C SER A 36 10.46 19.03 30.74
N LEU A 37 11.70 19.44 31.05
CA LEU A 37 12.06 20.82 31.38
C LEU A 37 12.33 21.69 30.15
N CYS A 38 12.34 21.10 28.95
CA CYS A 38 12.60 21.82 27.70
C CYS A 38 11.31 22.41 27.13
N ASP A 39 11.30 23.71 26.83
CA ASP A 39 10.18 24.37 26.16
C ASP A 39 10.48 24.66 24.67
N PHE A 40 9.76 23.96 23.78
CA PHE A 40 9.89 24.12 22.33
C PHE A 40 8.77 24.98 21.72
N ARG A 41 7.90 25.62 22.51
CA ARG A 41 6.71 26.35 22.03
C ARG A 41 7.06 27.49 21.08
N SER A 42 8.05 28.32 21.41
CA SER A 42 8.46 29.44 20.54
C SER A 42 8.98 28.96 19.19
N MET A 43 9.76 27.87 19.15
CA MET A 43 10.21 27.25 17.88
C MET A 43 9.03 26.73 17.07
N HIS A 44 8.05 26.12 17.73
CA HIS A 44 6.84 25.59 17.09
C HIS A 44 5.97 26.69 16.47
N GLU A 45 5.76 27.78 17.19
CA GLU A 45 5.04 28.97 16.70
C GLU A 45 5.73 29.57 15.48
N TYR A 46 7.06 29.75 15.54
CA TYR A 46 7.84 30.20 14.38
C TYR A 46 7.62 29.31 13.15
N PHE A 47 7.72 27.98 13.28
CA PHE A 47 7.53 27.08 12.13
C PHE A 47 6.08 27.03 11.62
N LYS A 48 5.08 27.28 12.49
CA LYS A 48 3.68 27.47 12.08
C LYS A 48 3.53 28.73 11.25
N GLU A 49 4.06 29.86 11.72
CA GLU A 49 4.05 31.13 11.00
C GLU A 49 4.74 31.01 9.63
N GLN A 50 5.93 30.42 9.57
CA GLN A 50 6.63 30.14 8.31
C GLN A 50 5.80 29.28 7.35
N SER A 51 4.95 28.38 7.87
CA SER A 51 4.04 27.60 7.04
C SER A 51 2.88 28.43 6.49
N GLU A 52 2.34 29.38 7.26
CA GLU A 52 1.29 30.29 6.80
C GLU A 52 1.83 31.30 5.78
N LEU A 53 3.02 31.89 6.02
CA LEU A 53 3.72 32.74 5.05
C LEU A 53 3.93 32.01 3.71
N ARG A 54 4.34 30.73 3.74
CA ARG A 54 4.47 29.91 2.52
C ARG A 54 3.14 29.72 1.77
N LYS A 55 2.01 29.63 2.47
CA LYS A 55 0.69 29.54 1.83
C LYS A 55 0.29 30.87 1.18
N GLN A 56 0.64 31.98 1.84
CA GLN A 56 0.34 33.34 1.42
C GLN A 56 1.27 33.86 0.31
N MET A 57 2.35 33.15 -0.04
CA MET A 57 3.24 33.50 -1.15
C MET A 57 2.47 33.90 -2.42
N THR A 58 2.99 34.91 -3.11
CA THR A 58 2.38 35.46 -4.33
C THR A 58 2.43 34.43 -5.47
N LYS A 59 1.70 34.70 -6.55
CA LYS A 59 1.70 33.81 -7.72
C LYS A 59 3.09 33.79 -8.37
N GLU A 60 3.75 34.94 -8.38
CA GLU A 60 5.07 35.18 -8.94
C GLU A 60 6.14 34.38 -8.18
N GLU A 61 6.15 34.46 -6.85
CA GLU A 61 7.07 33.69 -5.99
C GLU A 61 6.86 32.18 -6.14
N LYS A 62 5.60 31.73 -6.18
CA LYS A 62 5.27 30.31 -6.41
C LYS A 62 5.75 29.85 -7.78
N GLN A 63 5.64 30.68 -8.80
CA GLN A 63 6.11 30.37 -10.15
C GLN A 63 7.64 30.33 -10.22
N GLU A 64 8.34 31.25 -9.56
CA GLU A 64 9.81 31.23 -9.50
C GLU A 64 10.33 29.99 -8.78
N ARG A 65 9.75 29.63 -7.63
CA ARG A 65 10.07 28.38 -6.91
C ARG A 65 9.84 27.15 -7.79
N LYS A 66 8.72 27.11 -8.51
CA LYS A 66 8.40 26.02 -9.43
C LYS A 66 9.44 25.91 -10.56
N LYS A 67 9.88 27.03 -11.14
CA LYS A 67 10.94 27.04 -12.17
C LYS A 67 12.26 26.48 -11.61
N LYS A 68 12.67 26.88 -10.40
CA LYS A 68 13.86 26.33 -9.72
C LYS A 68 13.74 24.83 -9.49
N GLU A 69 12.57 24.35 -9.07
CA GLU A 69 12.32 22.91 -8.91
C GLU A 69 12.34 22.15 -10.24
N GLU A 70 11.78 22.72 -11.31
CA GLU A 70 11.80 22.13 -12.65
C GLU A 70 13.21 22.02 -13.21
N ALA A 71 14.06 23.04 -13.03
CA ALA A 71 15.47 23.00 -13.41
C ALA A 71 16.23 21.87 -12.70
N ILE A 72 16.02 21.72 -11.38
CA ILE A 72 16.61 20.61 -10.60
C ILE A 72 16.13 19.23 -11.13
N VAL A 73 14.86 19.11 -11.51
CA VAL A 73 14.32 17.87 -12.08
C VAL A 73 14.88 17.61 -13.48
N GLU A 74 15.10 18.64 -14.28
CA GLU A 74 15.70 18.50 -15.61
C GLU A 74 17.15 18.01 -15.54
N GLU A 75 17.92 18.57 -14.61
CA GLU A 75 19.33 18.25 -14.41
C GLU A 75 19.53 16.89 -13.74
N TYR A 76 18.83 16.60 -12.63
CA TYR A 76 19.07 15.43 -11.79
C TYR A 76 17.96 14.37 -11.83
N GLY A 77 16.81 14.67 -12.43
CA GLY A 77 15.64 13.80 -12.43
C GLY A 77 15.67 12.68 -13.48
N TYR A 78 16.73 12.61 -14.29
CA TYR A 78 16.87 11.66 -15.38
C TYR A 78 18.24 11.00 -15.39
N CYS A 79 18.31 9.79 -15.96
CA CYS A 79 19.55 9.07 -16.23
C CYS A 79 19.49 8.44 -17.63
N ILE A 80 20.61 7.98 -18.14
CA ILE A 80 20.69 7.20 -19.38
C ILE A 80 20.88 5.73 -19.01
N VAL A 81 19.97 4.86 -19.49
CA VAL A 81 20.08 3.40 -19.36
C VAL A 81 19.94 2.81 -20.74
N ASP A 82 20.95 2.07 -21.18
CA ASP A 82 21.04 1.45 -22.51
C ASP A 82 20.75 2.42 -23.65
N GLY A 83 21.32 3.64 -23.58
CA GLY A 83 21.15 4.69 -24.59
C GLY A 83 19.83 5.49 -24.49
N HIS A 84 18.90 5.12 -23.60
CA HIS A 84 17.62 5.81 -23.46
C HIS A 84 17.56 6.68 -22.21
N LYS A 85 17.06 7.92 -22.36
CA LYS A 85 16.76 8.82 -21.24
C LYS A 85 15.57 8.28 -20.44
N GLN A 86 15.79 7.98 -19.16
CA GLN A 86 14.78 7.45 -18.25
C GLN A 86 14.69 8.27 -16.98
N LYS A 87 13.46 8.45 -16.49
CA LYS A 87 13.19 9.21 -15.27
C LYS A 87 13.64 8.43 -14.03
N ILE A 88 14.25 9.12 -13.08
CA ILE A 88 14.61 8.59 -11.77
C ILE A 88 13.41 8.72 -10.82
N GLY A 89 13.16 7.70 -9.98
CA GLY A 89 12.02 7.66 -9.07
C GLY A 89 12.17 8.64 -7.91
N ASN A 90 13.31 8.56 -7.21
CA ASN A 90 13.58 9.25 -5.96
C ASN A 90 15.02 9.82 -5.94
N PHE A 91 15.31 10.76 -6.84
CA PHE A 91 16.66 11.35 -6.96
C PHE A 91 17.04 12.29 -5.81
N LYS A 92 16.05 12.83 -5.06
CA LYS A 92 16.29 13.62 -3.85
C LYS A 92 16.41 12.67 -2.66
N ILE A 93 17.55 12.71 -1.97
CA ILE A 93 17.75 11.98 -0.71
C ILE A 93 16.81 12.56 0.36
N GLU A 94 16.24 11.68 1.19
CA GLU A 94 15.35 12.10 2.29
C GLU A 94 16.12 13.02 3.26
N PRO A 95 15.53 14.16 3.68
CA PRO A 95 16.16 15.02 4.67
C PRO A 95 16.27 14.33 6.04
N PRO A 96 17.19 14.80 6.91
CA PRO A 96 17.25 14.34 8.29
C PRO A 96 15.95 14.66 9.05
N GLY A 97 15.70 13.95 10.13
CA GLY A 97 14.50 14.15 10.95
C GLY A 97 14.36 13.10 12.05
N LEU A 98 13.18 13.01 12.65
CA LEU A 98 12.91 12.00 13.68
C LEU A 98 12.23 10.78 13.05
N PHE A 99 12.71 9.59 13.39
CA PHE A 99 12.16 8.35 12.89
C PHE A 99 10.78 8.09 13.50
N ARG A 100 9.79 7.90 12.62
CA ARG A 100 8.40 7.59 12.99
C ARG A 100 8.03 6.23 12.42
N GLY A 101 8.58 5.18 13.04
CA GLY A 101 8.18 3.81 12.75
C GLY A 101 6.68 3.62 13.01
N ARG A 102 6.01 2.83 12.18
CA ARG A 102 4.57 2.58 12.31
C ARG A 102 4.30 1.65 13.51
N GLY A 103 3.11 1.79 14.10
CA GLY A 103 2.74 1.06 15.31
C GLY A 103 3.57 1.48 16.52
N ASP A 104 3.77 0.54 17.44
CA ASP A 104 4.61 0.72 18.62
C ASP A 104 6.06 0.32 18.34
N HIS A 105 6.64 1.01 17.35
CA HIS A 105 8.00 0.74 16.91
C HIS A 105 9.02 1.15 18.00
N PRO A 106 9.90 0.23 18.46
CA PRO A 106 10.80 0.48 19.60
C PRO A 106 11.81 1.59 19.35
N LYS A 107 12.19 1.83 18.09
CA LYS A 107 13.09 2.91 17.67
C LYS A 107 12.44 4.25 17.31
N MET A 108 11.13 4.43 17.50
CA MET A 108 10.50 5.74 17.22
C MET A 108 11.17 6.85 18.03
N GLY A 109 11.31 8.05 17.47
CA GLY A 109 11.98 9.18 18.12
C GLY A 109 13.48 9.27 17.89
N LYS A 110 14.15 8.18 17.47
CA LYS A 110 15.56 8.20 17.08
C LYS A 110 15.83 9.18 15.93
N VAL A 111 17.02 9.78 15.90
CA VAL A 111 17.40 10.76 14.88
C VAL A 111 17.80 10.03 13.59
N LYS A 112 17.09 10.30 12.50
CA LYS A 112 17.52 9.99 11.13
C LYS A 112 18.59 11.00 10.73
N ALA A 113 19.83 10.55 10.62
CA ALA A 113 20.96 11.40 10.32
C ALA A 113 20.90 11.96 8.88
N ARG A 114 21.60 13.08 8.67
CA ARG A 114 21.85 13.59 7.32
C ARG A 114 22.79 12.63 6.61
N ILE A 115 22.42 12.23 5.40
CA ILE A 115 23.29 11.44 4.52
C ILE A 115 24.24 12.39 3.81
N ASN A 116 25.54 12.14 3.95
CA ASN A 116 26.60 12.89 3.28
C ASN A 116 27.09 12.14 2.04
N ALA A 117 27.94 12.78 1.23
CA ALA A 117 28.50 12.13 0.04
C ALA A 117 29.32 10.87 0.41
N GLU A 118 29.99 10.93 1.56
CA GLU A 118 30.83 9.85 2.10
C GLU A 118 30.02 8.61 2.52
N ASP A 119 28.69 8.71 2.59
CA ASP A 119 27.78 7.60 2.86
C ASP A 119 27.24 6.96 1.57
N VAL A 120 27.36 7.66 0.42
CA VAL A 120 26.71 7.31 -0.84
C VAL A 120 27.64 6.50 -1.73
N ILE A 121 27.14 5.33 -2.14
CA ILE A 121 27.72 4.46 -3.15
C ILE A 121 27.04 4.75 -4.49
N ILE A 122 27.81 5.13 -5.51
CA ILE A 122 27.34 5.33 -6.88
C ILE A 122 27.52 4.03 -7.67
N ASN A 123 26.48 3.63 -8.41
CA ASN A 123 26.57 2.55 -9.40
C ASN A 123 26.32 3.10 -10.79
N ILE A 124 27.29 2.94 -11.68
CA ILE A 124 27.27 3.53 -13.02
C ILE A 124 28.00 2.64 -14.03
N GLY A 125 27.75 2.80 -15.33
CA GLY A 125 28.48 2.05 -16.37
C GLY A 125 29.96 2.44 -16.43
N LYS A 126 30.85 1.48 -16.72
CA LYS A 126 32.32 1.68 -16.76
C LYS A 126 32.78 2.82 -17.68
N LYS A 127 32.05 3.06 -18.77
CA LYS A 127 32.37 4.08 -19.79
C LYS A 127 31.60 5.40 -19.59
N ALA A 128 30.68 5.46 -18.63
CA ALA A 128 29.85 6.64 -18.40
C ALA A 128 30.59 7.66 -17.51
N PRO A 129 30.36 8.96 -17.72
CA PRO A 129 30.97 9.99 -16.87
C PRO A 129 30.47 9.86 -15.44
N ILE A 130 31.39 9.69 -14.50
CA ILE A 130 31.07 9.55 -13.08
C ILE A 130 30.55 10.90 -12.55
N PRO A 131 29.38 10.94 -11.87
CA PRO A 131 28.87 12.17 -11.28
C PRO A 131 29.84 12.68 -10.22
N GLN A 132 30.12 13.98 -10.22
CA GLN A 132 31.03 14.59 -9.24
C GLN A 132 30.33 14.75 -7.88
N PRO A 133 31.01 14.45 -6.76
CA PRO A 133 30.51 14.78 -5.43
C PRO A 133 30.46 16.30 -5.23
N PRO A 134 29.72 16.80 -4.23
CA PRO A 134 29.78 18.19 -3.83
C PRO A 134 31.23 18.66 -3.59
N PRO A 135 31.57 19.94 -3.82
CA PRO A 135 32.91 20.46 -3.59
C PRO A 135 33.42 20.15 -2.18
N GLY A 136 34.65 19.63 -2.06
CA GLY A 136 35.26 19.25 -0.79
C GLY A 136 34.87 17.86 -0.26
N HIS A 137 33.98 17.15 -0.95
CA HIS A 137 33.50 15.83 -0.55
C HIS A 137 33.95 14.72 -1.50
N LYS A 138 33.80 13.47 -1.06
CA LYS A 138 33.99 12.28 -1.90
C LYS A 138 32.85 11.29 -1.74
N TRP A 139 32.56 10.54 -2.80
CA TRP A 139 31.66 9.39 -2.69
C TRP A 139 32.27 8.31 -1.81
N LYS A 140 31.43 7.54 -1.11
CA LYS A 140 31.85 6.36 -0.37
C LYS A 140 32.57 5.37 -1.28
N GLU A 141 31.98 5.12 -2.43
CA GLU A 141 32.43 4.16 -3.43
C GLU A 141 31.78 4.48 -4.78
N VAL A 142 32.50 4.25 -5.87
CA VAL A 142 31.94 4.18 -7.22
C VAL A 142 32.14 2.76 -7.73
N ARG A 143 31.05 2.09 -8.11
CA ARG A 143 31.08 0.72 -8.64
C ARG A 143 30.37 0.60 -9.98
N HIS A 144 30.60 -0.53 -10.63
CA HIS A 144 30.11 -0.85 -11.97
C HIS A 144 29.45 -2.22 -12.00
N ASP A 145 28.40 -2.39 -11.20
CA ASP A 145 27.64 -3.63 -11.08
C ASP A 145 26.42 -3.60 -12.02
N ASN A 146 26.49 -4.41 -13.08
CA ASN A 146 25.44 -4.55 -14.09
C ASN A 146 24.39 -5.62 -13.74
N THR A 147 24.51 -6.27 -12.58
CA THR A 147 23.54 -7.27 -12.09
C THR A 147 22.41 -6.66 -11.26
N VAL A 148 22.56 -5.38 -10.87
CA VAL A 148 21.61 -4.64 -10.06
C VAL A 148 20.90 -3.52 -10.84
N SER A 149 19.84 -2.96 -10.26
CA SER A 149 19.03 -1.91 -10.90
C SER A 149 19.03 -0.56 -10.18
N TRP A 150 19.83 -0.40 -9.14
CA TRP A 150 19.93 0.86 -8.38
C TRP A 150 21.07 1.73 -8.94
N LEU A 151 20.89 3.04 -8.84
CA LEU A 151 21.82 4.06 -9.35
C LEU A 151 22.72 4.60 -8.24
N ALA A 152 22.16 4.74 -7.03
CA ALA A 152 22.91 5.09 -5.85
C ALA A 152 22.33 4.33 -4.64
N SER A 153 23.16 4.11 -3.62
CA SER A 153 22.71 3.50 -2.37
C SER A 153 23.46 4.07 -1.17
N TRP A 154 22.88 3.94 0.02
CA TRP A 154 23.50 4.28 1.30
C TRP A 154 22.90 3.42 2.40
N THR A 155 23.58 3.31 3.54
CA THR A 155 23.07 2.61 4.72
C THR A 155 22.41 3.62 5.65
N GLU A 156 21.16 3.42 6.04
CA GLU A 156 20.49 4.30 7.00
C GLU A 156 20.77 3.90 8.46
N ASN A 157 20.81 4.87 9.36
CA ASN A 157 21.35 4.71 10.71
C ASN A 157 20.38 4.14 11.76
N ILE A 158 19.09 3.97 11.43
CA ILE A 158 18.07 3.47 12.37
C ILE A 158 18.09 1.95 12.45
N MET A 159 18.00 1.27 11.30
CA MET A 159 17.96 -0.19 11.20
C MET A 159 19.18 -0.77 10.47
N GLY A 160 20.11 0.06 9.99
CA GLY A 160 21.25 -0.42 9.20
C GLY A 160 20.84 -0.93 7.81
N ASN A 161 19.63 -0.62 7.33
CA ASN A 161 19.18 -1.09 6.03
C ASN A 161 19.79 -0.26 4.90
N VAL A 162 20.03 -0.91 3.76
CA VAL A 162 20.43 -0.21 2.54
C VAL A 162 19.22 0.46 1.89
N LYS A 163 19.35 1.74 1.58
CA LYS A 163 18.39 2.55 0.80
C LYS A 163 18.94 2.76 -0.60
N TYR A 164 18.04 2.96 -1.56
CA TYR A 164 18.40 3.02 -2.98
C TYR A 164 17.71 4.19 -3.69
N ILE A 165 18.43 4.81 -4.62
CA ILE A 165 17.85 5.57 -5.73
C ILE A 165 17.64 4.59 -6.88
N MET A 166 16.40 4.49 -7.36
CA MET A 166 16.03 3.61 -8.47
C MET A 166 15.26 4.36 -9.55
N LEU A 167 15.16 3.74 -10.73
CA LEU A 167 14.35 4.24 -11.83
C LEU A 167 12.87 4.40 -11.45
N ASN A 168 12.22 5.36 -12.08
CA ASN A 168 10.80 5.64 -11.90
C ASN A 168 9.94 4.43 -12.34
N PRO A 169 8.76 4.19 -11.74
CA PRO A 169 7.88 3.10 -12.15
C PRO A 169 7.51 3.05 -13.64
N SER A 170 7.54 4.17 -14.37
CA SER A 170 7.30 4.21 -15.82
C SER A 170 8.52 3.82 -16.67
N SER A 171 9.68 3.56 -16.06
CA SER A 171 10.86 3.07 -16.77
C SER A 171 10.64 1.70 -17.40
N LYS A 172 11.38 1.41 -18.47
CA LYS A 172 11.33 0.12 -19.18
C LYS A 172 11.58 -1.04 -18.21
N LEU A 173 12.66 -0.97 -17.43
CA LEU A 173 13.06 -2.04 -16.52
C LEU A 173 12.01 -2.29 -15.42
N LYS A 174 11.43 -1.24 -14.84
CA LYS A 174 10.37 -1.40 -13.82
C LYS A 174 9.08 -1.93 -14.43
N SER A 175 8.70 -1.44 -15.61
CA SER A 175 7.50 -1.87 -16.33
C SER A 175 7.58 -3.35 -16.73
N MET A 176 8.74 -3.80 -17.25
CA MET A 176 8.96 -5.21 -17.60
C MET A 176 8.85 -6.12 -16.38
N LYS A 177 9.46 -5.75 -15.24
CA LYS A 177 9.34 -6.52 -13.99
C LYS A 177 7.91 -6.54 -13.45
N ASP A 178 7.18 -5.44 -13.58
CA ASP A 178 5.76 -5.37 -13.15
C ASP A 178 4.86 -6.24 -14.05
N TRP A 179 5.12 -6.26 -15.36
CA TRP A 179 4.46 -7.16 -16.31
C TRP A 179 4.76 -8.64 -16.01
N GLN A 180 6.03 -9.02 -15.85
CA GLN A 180 6.46 -10.38 -15.50
C GLN A 180 5.82 -10.87 -14.19
N LYS A 181 5.69 -9.98 -13.20
CA LYS A 181 5.00 -10.29 -11.94
C LYS A 181 3.54 -10.74 -12.19
N TYR A 182 2.83 -10.08 -13.11
CA TYR A 182 1.46 -10.47 -13.43
C TYR A 182 1.41 -11.73 -14.31
N GLU A 183 2.34 -11.92 -15.25
CA GLU A 183 2.42 -13.19 -16.01
C GLU A 183 2.67 -14.39 -15.09
N LYS A 184 3.57 -14.26 -14.10
CA LYS A 184 3.80 -15.32 -13.11
C LYS A 184 2.54 -15.65 -12.30
N ALA A 185 1.70 -14.65 -12.02
CA ALA A 185 0.41 -14.89 -11.36
C ALA A 185 -0.62 -15.56 -12.29
N ARG A 186 -0.55 -15.32 -13.61
CA ARG A 186 -1.38 -16.02 -14.61
C ARG A 186 -0.90 -17.46 -14.86
N GLU A 187 0.40 -17.71 -14.80
CA GLU A 187 0.93 -19.07 -14.78
C GLU A 187 0.41 -19.85 -13.57
N LEU A 188 0.43 -19.23 -12.38
CA LEU A 188 -0.18 -19.81 -11.18
C LEU A 188 -1.66 -20.11 -11.42
N ALA A 189 -2.42 -19.24 -12.10
CA ALA A 189 -3.84 -19.46 -12.35
C ALA A 189 -4.13 -20.78 -13.08
N LYS A 190 -3.22 -21.25 -13.95
CA LYS A 190 -3.35 -22.52 -14.67
C LYS A 190 -3.06 -23.75 -13.81
N LEU A 191 -2.30 -23.59 -12.73
CA LEU A 191 -1.81 -24.67 -11.88
C LEU A 191 -2.45 -24.68 -10.48
N VAL A 192 -3.17 -23.62 -10.11
CA VAL A 192 -3.64 -23.38 -8.74
C VAL A 192 -4.51 -24.52 -8.23
N ASP A 193 -5.37 -25.10 -9.06
CA ASP A 193 -6.28 -26.17 -8.62
C ASP A 193 -5.53 -27.46 -8.32
N LYS A 194 -4.47 -27.78 -9.08
CA LYS A 194 -3.56 -28.89 -8.76
C LYS A 194 -2.83 -28.63 -7.43
N ILE A 195 -2.30 -27.42 -7.23
CA ILE A 195 -1.63 -27.06 -5.97
C ILE A 195 -2.59 -27.17 -4.78
N ARG A 196 -3.87 -26.83 -4.99
CA ARG A 196 -4.93 -26.97 -3.98
C ARG A 196 -5.24 -28.42 -3.65
N GLU A 197 -5.24 -29.29 -4.64
CA GLU A 197 -5.36 -30.73 -4.42
C GLU A 197 -4.16 -31.27 -3.63
N ASP A 198 -2.94 -30.90 -4.03
CA ASP A 198 -1.70 -31.33 -3.39
C ASP A 198 -1.67 -30.93 -1.91
N TYR A 199 -1.92 -29.66 -1.56
CA TYR A 199 -1.90 -29.26 -0.15
C TYR A 199 -3.06 -29.88 0.67
N ARG A 200 -4.21 -30.17 0.04
CA ARG A 200 -5.32 -30.84 0.73
C ARG A 200 -4.99 -32.29 1.06
N ASN A 201 -4.23 -32.96 0.20
CA ASN A 201 -3.69 -34.29 0.46
C ASN A 201 -2.66 -34.23 1.61
N ASP A 202 -1.78 -33.23 1.60
CA ASP A 202 -0.78 -33.02 2.64
C ASP A 202 -1.36 -32.74 4.03
N PHE A 203 -2.64 -32.32 4.15
CA PHE A 203 -3.31 -32.22 5.45
C PHE A 203 -3.33 -33.54 6.24
N LYS A 204 -3.17 -34.68 5.55
CA LYS A 204 -3.19 -36.03 6.12
C LYS A 204 -1.81 -36.68 6.14
N ASP A 205 -0.75 -36.00 5.70
CA ASP A 205 0.60 -36.58 5.63
C ASP A 205 1.08 -37.06 7.01
N ARG A 206 1.99 -38.01 7.09
CA ARG A 206 2.54 -38.49 8.37
C ARG A 206 3.47 -37.46 9.01
N GLU A 207 4.15 -36.65 8.20
CA GLU A 207 5.14 -35.68 8.65
C GLU A 207 4.48 -34.34 9.05
N MET A 208 4.75 -33.90 10.28
CA MET A 208 4.19 -32.65 10.82
C MET A 208 4.57 -31.42 9.97
N VAL A 209 5.81 -31.37 9.48
CA VAL A 209 6.29 -30.26 8.64
C VAL A 209 5.46 -30.09 7.36
N LYS A 210 5.02 -31.18 6.74
CA LYS A 210 4.17 -31.14 5.54
C LYS A 210 2.76 -30.66 5.88
N ARG A 211 2.19 -31.12 7.00
CA ARG A 211 0.89 -30.63 7.48
C ARG A 211 0.91 -29.14 7.78
N GLN A 212 1.93 -28.66 8.50
CA GLN A 212 2.09 -27.24 8.81
C GLN A 212 2.25 -26.39 7.55
N ARG A 213 3.14 -26.81 6.64
CA ARG A 213 3.32 -26.17 5.33
C ARG A 213 2.01 -26.10 4.55
N ALA A 214 1.24 -27.19 4.51
CA ALA A 214 -0.02 -27.25 3.79
C ALA A 214 -1.08 -26.32 4.38
N VAL A 215 -1.22 -26.29 5.71
CA VAL A 215 -2.15 -25.38 6.40
C VAL A 215 -1.74 -23.92 6.23
N ALA A 216 -0.45 -23.60 6.32
CA ALA A 216 0.05 -22.25 6.04
C ALA A 216 -0.21 -21.83 4.58
N LEU A 217 0.00 -22.74 3.62
CA LEU A 217 -0.30 -22.48 2.21
C LEU A 217 -1.81 -22.29 1.98
N TYR A 218 -2.66 -23.06 2.66
CA TYR A 218 -4.12 -22.87 2.66
C TYR A 218 -4.50 -21.47 3.18
N PHE A 219 -3.89 -20.97 4.27
CA PHE A 219 -4.15 -19.61 4.75
C PHE A 219 -3.68 -18.53 3.76
N ILE A 220 -2.52 -18.71 3.12
CA ILE A 220 -2.03 -17.77 2.10
C ILE A 220 -2.94 -17.76 0.86
N ASP A 221 -3.40 -18.93 0.39
CA ASP A 221 -4.30 -19.06 -0.76
C ASP A 221 -5.70 -18.51 -0.44
N ARG A 222 -6.31 -18.91 0.68
CA ARG A 222 -7.73 -18.61 0.95
C ARG A 222 -7.96 -17.25 1.60
N LEU A 223 -7.01 -16.78 2.41
CA LEU A 223 -7.15 -15.54 3.18
C LEU A 223 -6.22 -14.43 2.68
N ALA A 224 -5.42 -14.70 1.65
CA ALA A 224 -4.43 -13.78 1.11
C ALA A 224 -3.49 -13.21 2.20
N LEU A 225 -3.12 -14.02 3.19
CA LEU A 225 -2.13 -13.64 4.19
C LEU A 225 -0.76 -13.42 3.55
N ARG A 226 0.06 -12.55 4.16
CA ARG A 226 1.47 -12.41 3.76
C ARG A 226 2.28 -13.56 4.35
N ALA A 227 3.40 -13.90 3.73
CA ALA A 227 4.25 -15.01 4.17
C ALA A 227 4.68 -14.90 5.64
N GLY A 228 5.09 -13.71 6.10
CA GLY A 228 5.51 -13.48 7.50
C GLY A 228 6.94 -13.94 7.75
N ASN A 229 7.92 -13.11 7.41
CA ASN A 229 9.31 -13.39 7.77
C ASN A 229 9.50 -13.11 9.27
N GLU A 230 10.31 -13.94 9.93
CA GLU A 230 10.82 -13.66 11.27
C GLU A 230 11.53 -12.30 11.31
N LYS A 231 11.45 -11.67 12.47
CA LYS A 231 12.06 -10.38 12.75
C LYS A 231 12.77 -10.45 14.08
N GLU A 232 13.84 -9.69 14.19
CA GLU A 232 14.57 -9.55 15.44
C GLU A 232 13.69 -8.82 16.47
N GLU A 233 13.56 -9.46 17.63
CA GLU A 233 12.77 -8.96 18.75
C GLU A 233 13.37 -7.65 19.30
N GLY A 234 12.52 -6.69 19.67
CA GLY A 234 12.97 -5.39 20.16
C GLY A 234 13.54 -4.44 19.10
N GLU A 235 13.78 -4.89 17.87
CA GLU A 235 14.32 -4.06 16.79
C GLU A 235 13.23 -3.46 15.89
N THR A 236 12.11 -4.17 15.74
CA THR A 236 10.97 -3.76 14.92
C THR A 236 9.65 -3.82 15.70
N ALA A 237 8.60 -3.19 15.18
CA ALA A 237 7.26 -3.35 15.75
C ALA A 237 6.79 -4.82 15.61
N ASP A 238 6.29 -5.40 16.71
CA ASP A 238 5.76 -6.77 16.73
C ASP A 238 4.58 -6.89 15.78
N THR A 239 4.84 -7.57 14.68
CA THR A 239 3.88 -7.73 13.59
C THR A 239 4.20 -9.01 12.84
N VAL A 240 3.18 -9.82 12.63
CA VAL A 240 3.30 -11.18 12.11
C VAL A 240 2.70 -11.34 10.72
N GLY A 241 3.07 -12.42 10.04
CA GLY A 241 2.37 -12.96 8.88
C GLY A 241 2.16 -14.46 9.05
N CYS A 242 1.74 -15.14 8.00
CA CYS A 242 1.27 -16.53 8.07
C CYS A 242 2.25 -17.49 8.75
N CYS A 243 3.52 -17.52 8.33
CA CYS A 243 4.52 -18.46 8.85
C CYS A 243 5.02 -18.07 10.25
N SER A 244 4.81 -16.83 10.67
CA SER A 244 5.24 -16.30 11.97
C SER A 244 4.05 -16.07 12.91
N LEU A 245 2.92 -16.75 12.66
CA LEU A 245 1.78 -16.72 13.58
C LEU A 245 2.17 -17.46 14.86
N ARG A 246 1.62 -16.99 15.97
CA ARG A 246 1.77 -17.56 17.32
C ARG A 246 0.43 -18.11 17.80
N CYS A 247 0.44 -18.95 18.83
CA CYS A 247 -0.78 -19.59 19.33
C CYS A 247 -1.82 -18.57 19.81
N GLU A 248 -1.39 -17.45 20.42
CA GLU A 248 -2.28 -16.36 20.87
C GLU A 248 -3.07 -15.67 19.74
N HIS A 249 -2.61 -15.77 18.49
CA HIS A 249 -3.20 -15.06 17.36
C HIS A 249 -4.43 -15.73 16.76
N ILE A 250 -4.75 -16.95 17.21
CA ILE A 250 -5.91 -17.68 16.74
C ILE A 250 -6.72 -18.28 17.90
N VAL A 251 -8.03 -18.32 17.74
CA VAL A 251 -8.94 -19.03 18.65
C VAL A 251 -9.77 -20.03 17.85
N LEU A 252 -9.82 -21.27 18.34
CA LEU A 252 -10.48 -22.38 17.67
C LEU A 252 -11.87 -22.64 18.28
N HIS A 253 -12.91 -22.55 17.47
CA HIS A 253 -14.30 -22.84 17.86
C HIS A 253 -14.83 -24.06 17.09
N GLU A 254 -15.24 -25.11 17.81
CA GLU A 254 -15.91 -26.27 17.21
C GLU A 254 -17.20 -25.84 16.49
N GLU A 255 -17.96 -24.92 17.10
CA GLU A 255 -19.13 -24.27 16.53
C GLU A 255 -19.21 -22.80 16.97
N LYS A 256 -19.49 -21.90 16.04
CA LYS A 256 -19.71 -20.47 16.29
C LYS A 256 -20.61 -19.89 15.20
N ASP A 257 -21.60 -19.08 15.58
CA ASP A 257 -22.56 -18.44 14.65
C ASP A 257 -23.23 -19.42 13.67
N GLY A 258 -23.58 -20.62 14.15
CA GLY A 258 -24.17 -21.70 13.34
C GLY A 258 -23.21 -22.35 12.32
N LYS A 259 -21.91 -22.04 12.37
CA LYS A 259 -20.88 -22.63 11.52
C LYS A 259 -19.97 -23.54 12.34
N LYS A 260 -19.64 -24.71 11.79
CA LYS A 260 -18.69 -25.65 12.40
C LYS A 260 -17.26 -25.36 11.97
N TYR A 261 -16.30 -25.62 12.85
CA TYR A 261 -14.85 -25.48 12.62
C TYR A 261 -14.46 -24.05 12.26
N VAL A 262 -14.73 -23.11 13.16
CA VAL A 262 -14.44 -21.69 12.97
C VAL A 262 -13.10 -21.35 13.63
N VAL A 263 -12.28 -20.61 12.90
CA VAL A 263 -11.01 -20.05 13.39
C VAL A 263 -11.16 -18.53 13.43
N ASP A 264 -11.07 -17.96 14.62
CA ASP A 264 -10.92 -16.53 14.80
C ASP A 264 -9.44 -16.18 14.68
N PHE A 265 -9.13 -15.17 13.86
CA PHE A 265 -7.81 -14.59 13.73
C PHE A 265 -7.83 -13.18 14.32
N ASP A 266 -6.84 -12.87 15.14
CA ASP A 266 -6.62 -11.51 15.66
C ASP A 266 -5.12 -11.25 15.84
N PHE A 267 -4.54 -10.46 14.95
CA PHE A 267 -3.12 -10.13 15.01
C PHE A 267 -2.79 -8.83 14.30
N LEU A 268 -1.62 -8.25 14.61
CA LEU A 268 -1.10 -7.08 13.89
C LEU A 268 -0.26 -7.53 12.69
N GLY A 269 -0.72 -7.22 11.48
CA GLY A 269 0.01 -7.50 10.25
C GLY A 269 1.01 -6.40 9.89
N LYS A 270 1.50 -6.43 8.64
CA LYS A 270 2.38 -5.37 8.08
C LYS A 270 1.81 -3.98 8.37
N ASP A 271 2.70 -3.05 8.77
CA ASP A 271 2.38 -1.67 9.12
C ASP A 271 1.51 -1.53 10.38
N SER A 272 1.49 -2.58 11.23
CA SER A 272 0.67 -2.69 12.44
C SER A 272 -0.82 -2.54 12.18
N ILE A 273 -1.27 -2.97 10.99
CA ILE A 273 -2.69 -3.02 10.64
C ILE A 273 -3.27 -4.32 11.19
N ARG A 274 -4.24 -4.19 12.11
CA ARG A 274 -4.93 -5.33 12.72
C ARG A 274 -5.67 -6.15 11.66
N TYR A 275 -5.53 -7.46 11.72
CA TYR A 275 -6.30 -8.42 10.95
C TYR A 275 -7.24 -9.13 11.92
N VAL A 276 -8.53 -8.87 11.80
CA VAL A 276 -9.59 -9.56 12.56
C VAL A 276 -10.48 -10.27 11.56
N ASN A 277 -10.61 -11.59 11.69
CA ASN A 277 -11.47 -12.36 10.81
C ASN A 277 -11.92 -13.68 11.46
N SER A 278 -13.19 -14.04 11.30
CA SER A 278 -13.74 -15.31 11.75
C SER A 278 -14.07 -16.17 10.53
N VAL A 279 -13.31 -17.25 10.35
CA VAL A 279 -13.34 -18.04 9.11
C VAL A 279 -13.73 -19.48 9.42
N GLN A 280 -14.75 -19.97 8.73
CA GLN A 280 -15.03 -21.40 8.68
C GLN A 280 -13.96 -22.11 7.83
N VAL A 281 -13.28 -23.09 8.41
CA VAL A 281 -12.22 -23.86 7.73
C VAL A 281 -12.64 -25.31 7.50
N GLU A 282 -11.89 -26.02 6.66
CA GLU A 282 -12.09 -27.45 6.47
C GLU A 282 -11.81 -28.22 7.78
N LYS A 283 -12.60 -29.27 8.08
CA LYS A 283 -12.46 -30.08 9.30
C LYS A 283 -11.03 -30.55 9.57
N ARG A 284 -10.28 -30.91 8.51
CA ARG A 284 -8.89 -31.38 8.62
C ARG A 284 -7.93 -30.25 9.01
N VAL A 285 -8.14 -29.04 8.49
CA VAL A 285 -7.38 -27.85 8.89
C VAL A 285 -7.60 -27.57 10.37
N PHE A 286 -8.85 -27.55 10.84
CA PHE A 286 -9.18 -27.31 12.24
C PHE A 286 -8.54 -28.34 13.19
N LYS A 287 -8.62 -29.63 12.86
CA LYS A 287 -7.97 -30.69 13.63
C LYS A 287 -6.45 -30.54 13.67
N ASN A 288 -5.83 -30.17 12.54
CA ASN A 288 -4.40 -29.93 12.50
C ASN A 288 -4.00 -28.72 13.36
N LEU A 289 -4.77 -27.63 13.35
CA LEU A 289 -4.51 -26.47 14.20
C LEU A 289 -4.55 -26.84 15.70
N LYS A 290 -5.51 -27.68 16.12
CA LYS A 290 -5.52 -28.21 17.50
C LYS A 290 -4.22 -28.92 17.86
N LEU A 291 -3.72 -29.79 16.96
CA LEU A 291 -2.45 -30.49 17.16
C LEU A 291 -1.25 -29.53 17.15
N PHE A 292 -1.28 -28.48 16.32
CA PHE A 292 -0.18 -27.51 16.24
C PHE A 292 -0.05 -26.65 17.49
N MET A 293 -1.13 -26.51 18.27
CA MET A 293 -1.19 -25.77 19.54
C MET A 293 -1.02 -26.67 20.77
N GLU A 294 -0.93 -27.99 20.59
CA GLU A 294 -0.82 -28.93 21.70
C GLU A 294 0.56 -28.82 22.37
N ASN A 295 0.59 -28.73 23.70
CA ASN A 295 1.80 -28.52 24.51
C ASN A 295 2.59 -27.24 24.19
N LYS A 296 1.90 -26.17 23.73
CA LYS A 296 2.49 -24.85 23.47
C LYS A 296 1.90 -23.77 24.38
N GLN A 297 2.70 -22.75 24.69
CA GLN A 297 2.26 -21.52 25.33
C GLN A 297 1.68 -20.53 24.30
N SER A 298 1.10 -19.43 24.78
CA SER A 298 0.50 -18.39 23.93
C SER A 298 1.50 -17.77 22.95
N GLU A 299 2.74 -17.57 23.41
CA GLU A 299 3.81 -16.88 22.69
C GLU A 299 4.56 -17.81 21.73
N ASP A 300 4.32 -19.12 21.79
CA ASP A 300 4.99 -20.08 20.92
C ASP A 300 4.45 -19.99 19.48
N ASP A 301 5.35 -20.20 18.51
CA ASP A 301 5.01 -20.22 17.10
C ASP A 301 3.98 -21.32 16.79
N LEU A 302 2.92 -20.95 16.08
CA LEU A 302 1.89 -21.87 15.60
C LEU A 302 2.49 -22.90 14.63
N PHE A 303 3.45 -22.46 13.80
CA PHE A 303 4.13 -23.30 12.81
C PHE A 303 5.62 -23.48 13.14
N ASP A 304 5.91 -24.19 14.23
CA ASP A 304 7.26 -24.40 14.80
C ASP A 304 8.27 -25.09 13.86
N ARG A 305 7.81 -25.76 12.79
CA ARG A 305 8.68 -26.45 11.82
C ARG A 305 8.69 -25.80 10.45
N LEU A 306 8.19 -24.57 10.34
CA LEU A 306 8.03 -23.86 9.08
C LEU A 306 8.64 -22.45 9.17
N ASN A 307 9.26 -22.02 8.09
CA ASN A 307 9.60 -20.62 7.89
C ASN A 307 9.37 -20.22 6.43
N THR A 308 9.49 -18.94 6.11
CA THR A 308 9.20 -18.45 4.75
C THR A 308 10.18 -18.97 3.70
N SER A 309 11.42 -19.28 4.09
CA SER A 309 12.43 -19.84 3.19
C SER A 309 12.04 -21.24 2.74
N THR A 310 11.71 -22.11 3.68
CA THR A 310 11.26 -23.49 3.42
C THR A 310 9.95 -23.53 2.64
N LEU A 311 8.99 -22.65 2.96
CA LEU A 311 7.75 -22.52 2.19
C LEU A 311 8.01 -22.09 0.74
N ASN A 312 8.82 -21.06 0.51
CA ASN A 312 9.10 -20.58 -0.85
C ASN A 312 9.93 -21.59 -1.66
N LYS A 313 10.83 -22.35 -1.02
CA LYS A 313 11.56 -23.44 -1.68
C LYS A 313 10.59 -24.52 -2.18
N TYR A 314 9.61 -24.91 -1.35
CA TYR A 314 8.55 -25.81 -1.79
C TYR A 314 7.74 -25.24 -2.95
N LEU A 315 7.26 -23.99 -2.83
CA LEU A 315 6.49 -23.34 -3.88
C LEU A 315 7.24 -23.27 -5.22
N ASN A 316 8.54 -22.95 -5.19
CA ASN A 316 9.38 -22.90 -6.38
C ASN A 316 9.50 -24.28 -7.07
N SER A 317 9.49 -25.38 -6.29
CA SER A 317 9.45 -26.75 -6.83
C SER A 317 8.13 -27.10 -7.54
N LEU A 318 7.02 -26.43 -7.19
CA LEU A 318 5.72 -26.62 -7.84
C LEU A 318 5.60 -25.81 -9.14
N MET A 319 6.21 -24.63 -9.18
CA MET A 319 6.26 -23.76 -10.36
C MET A 319 7.48 -22.84 -10.25
N ASP A 320 8.30 -22.81 -11.29
CA ASP A 320 9.49 -21.95 -11.30
C ASP A 320 9.14 -20.47 -11.06
N GLY A 321 9.90 -19.83 -10.19
CA GLY A 321 9.67 -18.46 -9.71
C GLY A 321 8.44 -18.26 -8.81
N LEU A 322 7.70 -19.31 -8.44
CA LEU A 322 6.57 -19.20 -7.52
C LEU A 322 7.03 -18.91 -6.09
N THR A 323 6.36 -17.96 -5.45
CA THR A 323 6.58 -17.58 -4.05
C THR A 323 5.24 -17.22 -3.41
N ALA A 324 5.18 -17.20 -2.08
CA ALA A 324 3.95 -16.89 -1.34
C ALA A 324 3.31 -15.55 -1.74
N LYS A 325 4.11 -14.55 -2.16
CA LYS A 325 3.61 -13.25 -2.61
C LYS A 325 2.77 -13.33 -3.89
N VAL A 326 3.04 -14.33 -4.75
CA VAL A 326 2.35 -14.50 -6.04
C VAL A 326 0.88 -14.84 -5.82
N PHE A 327 0.54 -15.62 -4.79
CA PHE A 327 -0.85 -15.92 -4.41
C PHE A 327 -1.65 -14.66 -4.12
N ARG A 328 -1.08 -13.66 -3.42
CA ARG A 328 -1.78 -12.39 -3.17
C ARG A 328 -2.05 -11.63 -4.46
N THR A 329 -1.12 -11.63 -5.41
CA THR A 329 -1.33 -11.01 -6.74
C THR A 329 -2.36 -11.79 -7.55
N TYR A 330 -2.30 -13.13 -7.55
CA TYR A 330 -3.26 -13.99 -8.21
C TYR A 330 -4.68 -13.74 -7.68
N ASN A 331 -4.88 -13.88 -6.37
CA ASN A 331 -6.18 -13.72 -5.71
C ASN A 331 -6.76 -12.31 -5.90
N ALA A 332 -5.91 -11.28 -5.85
CA ALA A 332 -6.35 -9.90 -6.06
C ALA A 332 -6.84 -9.66 -7.50
N SER A 333 -6.07 -10.10 -8.50
CA SER A 333 -6.43 -9.93 -9.92
C SER A 333 -7.67 -10.72 -10.30
N ILE A 334 -7.75 -12.01 -9.94
CA ILE A 334 -8.92 -12.84 -10.28
C ILE A 334 -10.19 -12.32 -9.60
N THR A 335 -10.09 -11.88 -8.34
CA THR A 335 -11.23 -11.28 -7.61
C THR A 335 -11.71 -10.01 -8.30
N LEU A 336 -10.80 -9.11 -8.73
CA LEU A 336 -11.21 -7.92 -9.46
C LEU A 336 -11.97 -8.28 -10.72
N GLN A 337 -11.44 -9.19 -11.54
CA GLN A 337 -12.06 -9.58 -12.81
C GLN A 337 -13.45 -10.19 -12.60
N GLN A 338 -13.57 -11.13 -11.64
CA GLN A 338 -14.85 -11.77 -11.31
C GLN A 338 -15.87 -10.76 -10.78
N GLN A 339 -15.45 -9.85 -9.89
CA GLN A 339 -16.34 -8.82 -9.34
C GLN A 339 -16.75 -7.79 -10.40
N LEU A 340 -15.87 -7.40 -11.32
CA LEU A 340 -16.24 -6.53 -12.44
C LEU A 340 -17.25 -7.23 -13.35
N LYS A 341 -17.09 -8.53 -13.63
CA LYS A 341 -18.04 -9.33 -14.41
C LYS A 341 -19.41 -9.44 -13.72
N LEU A 342 -19.43 -9.57 -12.40
CA LEU A 342 -20.67 -9.69 -11.60
C LEU A 342 -21.41 -8.35 -11.43
N LEU A 343 -20.67 -7.26 -11.18
CA LEU A 343 -21.24 -5.98 -10.75
C LEU A 343 -21.54 -5.03 -11.92
N THR A 344 -20.93 -5.24 -13.09
CA THR A 344 -21.09 -4.33 -14.23
C THR A 344 -22.22 -4.79 -15.15
N LYS A 345 -23.13 -3.88 -15.50
CA LYS A 345 -24.19 -4.11 -16.50
C LYS A 345 -24.06 -3.11 -17.65
N THR A 346 -24.52 -3.48 -18.84
CA THR A 346 -24.36 -2.70 -20.08
C THR A 346 -25.20 -1.41 -20.13
N ASP A 347 -26.28 -1.34 -19.35
CA ASP A 347 -27.21 -0.21 -19.26
C ASP A 347 -26.85 0.82 -18.18
N MET A 348 -25.74 0.58 -17.45
CA MET A 348 -25.30 1.48 -16.38
C MET A 348 -24.82 2.83 -16.91
N SER A 349 -25.17 3.89 -16.19
CA SER A 349 -24.56 5.20 -16.41
C SER A 349 -23.06 5.18 -16.05
N GLN A 350 -22.31 6.14 -16.58
CA GLN A 350 -20.88 6.30 -16.25
C GLN A 350 -20.62 6.41 -14.73
N ALA A 351 -21.54 7.02 -13.97
CA ALA A 351 -21.41 7.08 -12.50
C ALA A 351 -21.58 5.69 -11.85
N GLU A 352 -22.55 4.90 -12.31
CA GLU A 352 -22.79 3.54 -11.80
C GLU A 352 -21.65 2.59 -12.18
N LEU A 353 -21.10 2.69 -13.40
CA LEU A 353 -19.93 1.94 -13.83
C LEU A 353 -18.73 2.20 -12.90
N MET A 354 -18.50 3.47 -12.54
CA MET A 354 -17.44 3.84 -11.60
C MET A 354 -17.67 3.28 -10.19
N LEU A 355 -18.92 3.28 -9.71
CA LEU A 355 -19.28 2.66 -8.43
C LEU A 355 -19.04 1.14 -8.46
N ALA A 356 -19.45 0.46 -9.54
CA ALA A 356 -19.21 -0.97 -9.73
C ALA A 356 -17.71 -1.29 -9.70
N TYR A 357 -16.89 -0.49 -10.40
CA TYR A 357 -15.44 -0.64 -10.37
C TYR A 357 -14.86 -0.45 -8.96
N ASN A 358 -15.30 0.58 -8.25
CA ASN A 358 -14.81 0.85 -6.89
C ASN A 358 -15.24 -0.25 -5.91
N ARG A 359 -16.45 -0.80 -6.03
CA ARG A 359 -16.91 -1.96 -5.25
C ARG A 359 -16.10 -3.22 -5.56
N ALA A 360 -15.78 -3.48 -6.82
CA ALA A 360 -14.91 -4.59 -7.21
C ALA A 360 -13.51 -4.44 -6.60
N ASN A 361 -12.91 -3.26 -6.67
CA ASN A 361 -11.62 -3.00 -6.02
C ASN A 361 -11.71 -3.01 -4.48
N ARG A 362 -12.86 -2.62 -3.90
CA ARG A 362 -13.11 -2.71 -2.45
C ARG A 362 -13.10 -4.15 -1.99
N ALA A 363 -13.73 -5.07 -2.71
CA ALA A 363 -13.69 -6.50 -2.41
C ALA A 363 -12.23 -7.02 -2.36
N VAL A 364 -11.39 -6.59 -3.31
CA VAL A 364 -9.96 -6.91 -3.31
C VAL A 364 -9.22 -6.30 -2.12
N ALA A 365 -9.51 -5.03 -1.80
CA ALA A 365 -8.90 -4.34 -0.68
C ALA A 365 -9.26 -5.00 0.66
N VAL A 366 -10.50 -5.46 0.84
CA VAL A 366 -10.95 -6.23 2.00
C VAL A 366 -10.20 -7.57 2.07
N LEU A 367 -10.15 -8.34 0.98
CA LEU A 367 -9.39 -9.58 0.90
C LEU A 367 -7.91 -9.40 1.28
N CYS A 368 -7.30 -8.29 0.85
CA CYS A 368 -5.91 -7.97 1.15
C CYS A 368 -5.68 -7.25 2.49
N ASN A 369 -6.73 -7.07 3.30
CA ASN A 369 -6.75 -6.29 4.53
C ASN A 369 -6.13 -4.88 4.38
N HIS A 370 -6.45 -4.18 3.30
CA HIS A 370 -6.01 -2.80 3.05
C HIS A 370 -6.97 -1.82 3.73
N GLN A 371 -6.72 -1.58 5.02
CA GLN A 371 -7.51 -0.66 5.84
C GLN A 371 -6.88 0.73 5.94
N ARG A 372 -7.69 1.72 6.32
CA ARG A 372 -7.26 3.05 6.75
C ARG A 372 -8.16 3.56 7.87
N ALA A 373 -7.62 4.44 8.71
CA ALA A 373 -8.44 5.21 9.63
C ALA A 373 -9.43 6.11 8.86
N VAL A 374 -10.60 6.35 9.45
CA VAL A 374 -11.57 7.31 8.92
C VAL A 374 -10.91 8.69 8.90
N PRO A 375 -10.90 9.42 7.76
CA PRO A 375 -10.33 10.76 7.72
C PRO A 375 -11.00 11.70 8.73
N LYS A 376 -10.23 12.53 9.44
CA LYS A 376 -10.74 13.49 10.44
C LYS A 376 -11.80 14.45 9.87
N THR A 377 -11.78 14.71 8.56
CA THR A 377 -12.72 15.61 7.87
C THR A 377 -13.89 14.88 7.19
N PHE A 378 -14.02 13.56 7.41
CA PHE A 378 -15.00 12.72 6.71
C PHE A 378 -16.43 13.16 6.98
N GLU A 379 -16.82 13.29 8.25
CA GLU A 379 -18.19 13.67 8.65
C GLU A 379 -18.61 15.01 8.05
N LYS A 380 -17.74 16.03 8.18
CA LYS A 380 -17.97 17.35 7.56
C LYS A 380 -18.10 17.24 6.03
N SER A 381 -17.29 16.40 5.38
CA SER A 381 -17.38 16.21 3.93
C SER A 381 -18.65 15.47 3.50
N MET A 382 -19.13 14.53 4.32
CA MET A 382 -20.38 13.81 4.09
C MET A 382 -21.61 14.68 4.33
N ALA A 383 -21.64 15.47 5.41
CA ALA A 383 -22.71 16.44 5.66
C ALA A 383 -22.88 17.41 4.49
N ASN A 384 -21.78 18.03 4.03
CA ASN A 384 -21.79 18.91 2.85
C ASN A 384 -22.29 18.23 1.57
N LEU A 385 -22.10 16.91 1.44
CA LEU A 385 -22.57 16.15 0.29
C LEU A 385 -24.07 15.85 0.41
N GLN A 386 -24.55 15.52 1.61
CA GLN A 386 -25.97 15.31 1.89
C GLN A 386 -26.78 16.60 1.71
N ASP A 387 -26.24 17.75 2.10
CA ASP A 387 -26.88 19.06 1.88
C ASP A 387 -27.06 19.33 0.38
N LYS A 388 -26.04 19.06 -0.44
CA LYS A 388 -26.13 19.19 -1.91
C LYS A 388 -27.16 18.23 -2.52
N ILE A 389 -27.28 17.01 -1.98
CA ILE A 389 -28.31 16.04 -2.40
C ILE A 389 -29.70 16.57 -2.07
N LYS A 390 -29.89 17.12 -0.86
CA LYS A 390 -31.15 17.74 -0.43
C LYS A 390 -31.54 18.91 -1.32
N ASP A 391 -30.62 19.84 -1.58
CA ASP A 391 -30.84 20.98 -2.47
C ASP A 391 -31.26 20.54 -3.87
N LYS A 392 -30.64 19.48 -4.40
CA LYS A 392 -31.00 18.92 -5.71
C LYS A 392 -32.37 18.28 -5.71
N LYS A 393 -32.74 17.55 -4.64
CA LYS A 393 -34.11 17.00 -4.47
C LYS A 393 -35.15 18.11 -4.41
N ASP A 394 -34.86 19.22 -3.74
CA ASP A 394 -35.79 20.36 -3.65
C ASP A 394 -35.90 21.12 -4.98
N GLN A 395 -34.80 21.30 -5.71
CA GLN A 395 -34.83 21.81 -7.09
C GLN A 395 -35.69 20.93 -8.00
N MET A 396 -35.55 19.60 -7.91
CA MET A 396 -36.38 18.67 -8.66
C MET A 396 -37.86 18.76 -8.29
N LYS A 397 -38.21 18.88 -7.00
CA LYS A 397 -39.61 19.05 -6.58
C LYS A 397 -40.24 20.32 -7.17
N LYS A 398 -39.51 21.44 -7.17
CA LYS A 398 -39.96 22.71 -7.77
C LYS A 398 -40.22 22.54 -9.27
N VAL A 399 -39.26 21.97 -10.01
CA VAL A 399 -39.42 21.73 -11.45
C VAL A 399 -40.56 20.73 -11.74
N LYS A 400 -40.73 19.67 -10.93
CA LYS A 400 -41.87 18.74 -11.06
C LYS A 400 -43.21 19.44 -10.81
N LYS A 401 -43.27 20.42 -9.92
CA LYS A 401 -44.49 21.22 -9.68
C LYS A 401 -44.79 22.14 -10.87
N GLU A 402 -43.77 22.84 -11.38
CA GLU A 402 -43.88 23.67 -12.60
C GLU A 402 -44.32 22.84 -13.81
N LEU A 403 -43.83 21.59 -13.93
CA LEU A 403 -44.19 20.68 -15.03
C LEU A 403 -45.67 20.25 -15.02
N LYS A 404 -46.34 20.32 -13.86
CA LYS A 404 -47.78 20.03 -13.76
C LYS A 404 -48.63 21.15 -14.38
N SER A 405 -48.16 22.39 -14.30
CA SER A 405 -48.83 23.57 -14.87
C SER A 405 -48.38 23.89 -16.29
N ASP A 406 -47.10 23.67 -16.62
CA ASP A 406 -46.51 23.94 -17.93
C ASP A 406 -45.79 22.69 -18.44
N LYS A 407 -46.34 22.06 -19.49
CA LYS A 407 -45.80 20.84 -20.11
C LYS A 407 -44.67 21.11 -21.12
N SER A 408 -44.05 22.28 -21.06
CA SER A 408 -42.89 22.67 -21.86
C SER A 408 -41.77 21.61 -21.86
N ASP A 409 -41.27 21.31 -23.07
CA ASP A 409 -40.13 20.42 -23.25
C ASP A 409 -38.83 20.95 -22.60
N LYS A 410 -38.74 22.26 -22.38
CA LYS A 410 -37.61 22.89 -21.66
C LYS A 410 -37.56 22.42 -20.21
N LEU A 411 -38.72 22.34 -19.54
CA LEU A 411 -38.82 21.88 -18.16
C LEU A 411 -38.59 20.37 -18.04
N LYS A 412 -39.05 19.57 -19.02
CA LYS A 412 -38.73 18.13 -19.09
C LYS A 412 -37.24 17.87 -19.22
N LYS A 413 -36.54 18.60 -20.10
CA LYS A 413 -35.07 18.52 -20.25
C LYS A 413 -34.37 18.91 -18.95
N LYS A 414 -34.79 20.01 -18.31
CA LYS A 414 -34.24 20.47 -17.02
C LYS A 414 -34.42 19.43 -15.92
N LEU A 415 -35.58 18.77 -15.85
CA LEU A 415 -35.85 17.71 -14.89
C LEU A 415 -34.91 16.52 -15.10
N LYS A 416 -34.75 16.06 -16.35
CA LYS A 416 -33.84 14.96 -16.69
C LYS A 416 -32.39 15.27 -16.28
N THR A 417 -31.90 16.49 -16.55
CA THR A 417 -30.57 16.92 -16.12
C THR A 417 -30.42 16.92 -14.60
N LEU A 418 -31.45 17.36 -13.87
CA LEU A 418 -31.42 17.32 -12.40
C LEU A 418 -31.43 15.89 -11.85
N GLU A 419 -32.18 14.99 -12.48
CA GLU A 419 -32.20 13.55 -12.14
C GLU A 419 -30.82 12.92 -12.33
N GLU A 420 -30.15 13.18 -13.45
CA GLU A 420 -28.79 12.71 -13.71
C GLU A 420 -27.76 13.28 -12.69
N GLN A 421 -27.87 14.57 -12.37
CA GLN A 421 -27.02 15.21 -11.36
C GLN A 421 -27.24 14.63 -9.96
N LEU A 422 -28.50 14.42 -9.58
CA LEU A 422 -28.87 13.84 -8.29
C LEU A 422 -28.32 12.41 -8.18
N LYS A 423 -28.55 11.58 -9.20
CA LYS A 423 -28.05 10.20 -9.26
C LYS A 423 -26.52 10.15 -9.08
N LYS A 424 -25.79 11.07 -9.73
CA LYS A 424 -24.33 11.18 -9.59
C LYS A 424 -23.90 11.52 -8.15
N LEU A 425 -24.60 12.42 -7.47
CA LEU A 425 -24.30 12.78 -6.08
C LEU A 425 -24.62 11.65 -5.11
N GLU A 426 -25.75 10.95 -5.30
CA GLU A 426 -26.13 9.80 -4.49
C GLU A 426 -25.11 8.66 -4.64
N VAL A 427 -24.70 8.36 -5.88
CA VAL A 427 -23.61 7.40 -6.14
C VAL A 427 -22.30 7.81 -5.45
N GLN A 428 -21.94 9.09 -5.50
CA GLN A 428 -20.73 9.59 -4.84
C GLN A 428 -20.82 9.48 -3.31
N ALA A 429 -21.99 9.67 -2.72
CA ALA A 429 -22.20 9.51 -1.29
C ALA A 429 -22.04 8.05 -0.86
N VAL A 430 -22.63 7.13 -1.61
CA VAL A 430 -22.50 5.68 -1.40
C VAL A 430 -21.02 5.26 -1.51
N ASP A 431 -20.33 5.67 -2.58
CA ASP A 431 -18.91 5.32 -2.79
C ASP A 431 -18.01 5.81 -1.66
N ARG A 432 -18.27 7.01 -1.12
CA ARG A 432 -17.50 7.57 0.01
C ARG A 432 -17.76 6.83 1.31
N GLU A 433 -19.03 6.54 1.59
CA GLU A 433 -19.43 5.83 2.81
C GLU A 433 -18.85 4.42 2.84
N GLU A 434 -19.00 3.69 1.74
CA GLU A 434 -18.48 2.34 1.56
C GLU A 434 -16.95 2.28 1.72
N ASN A 435 -16.22 3.31 1.28
CA ASN A 435 -14.76 3.33 1.32
C ASN A 435 -14.16 4.10 2.50
N LYS A 436 -14.94 4.50 3.51
CA LYS A 436 -14.44 5.36 4.61
C LYS A 436 -13.23 4.77 5.35
N GLN A 437 -13.24 3.44 5.56
CA GLN A 437 -12.18 2.68 6.23
C GLN A 437 -11.30 1.83 5.29
N ILE A 438 -11.51 1.91 3.98
CA ILE A 438 -10.84 1.04 3.00
C ILE A 438 -9.84 1.82 2.13
N ALA A 439 -8.63 1.27 1.97
CA ALA A 439 -7.56 1.88 1.19
C ALA A 439 -7.41 1.22 -0.20
N LEU A 440 -8.10 1.78 -1.19
CA LEU A 440 -8.14 1.25 -2.57
C LEU A 440 -6.86 1.44 -3.39
N GLY A 441 -5.97 2.35 -2.98
CA GLY A 441 -4.78 2.71 -3.76
C GLY A 441 -3.73 1.62 -3.82
N THR A 442 -3.52 0.90 -2.72
CA THR A 442 -2.47 -0.11 -2.61
C THR A 442 -2.74 -1.33 -3.48
N SER A 443 -3.98 -1.85 -3.48
CA SER A 443 -4.43 -2.93 -4.38
C SER A 443 -4.26 -2.50 -5.83
N LYS A 444 -4.87 -1.36 -6.19
CA LYS A 444 -4.89 -0.79 -7.54
C LYS A 444 -3.51 -0.62 -8.17
N LEU A 445 -2.50 -0.27 -7.39
CA LEU A 445 -1.16 0.01 -7.91
C LEU A 445 -0.26 -1.22 -7.98
N ASN A 446 -0.46 -2.23 -7.12
CA ASN A 446 0.57 -3.24 -6.89
C ASN A 446 0.08 -4.69 -7.04
N TYR A 447 -1.23 -4.93 -6.92
CA TYR A 447 -1.78 -6.29 -6.87
C TYR A 447 -2.77 -6.58 -7.99
N LEU A 448 -3.35 -5.56 -8.62
CA LEU A 448 -4.29 -5.71 -9.74
C LEU A 448 -3.56 -5.64 -11.08
N ASP A 449 -3.71 -6.66 -11.92
CA ASP A 449 -3.22 -6.59 -13.30
C ASP A 449 -3.93 -5.42 -14.02
N PRO A 450 -3.19 -4.38 -14.44
CA PRO A 450 -3.79 -3.19 -15.05
C PRO A 450 -4.52 -3.50 -16.36
N ARG A 451 -4.21 -4.62 -17.03
CA ARG A 451 -4.90 -5.02 -18.26
C ARG A 451 -6.37 -5.36 -18.02
N ILE A 452 -6.73 -5.87 -16.84
CA ILE A 452 -8.12 -6.11 -16.44
C ILE A 452 -8.89 -4.78 -16.47
N SER A 453 -8.33 -3.74 -15.85
CA SER A 453 -8.95 -2.41 -15.81
C SER A 453 -9.00 -1.76 -17.19
N VAL A 454 -7.95 -1.91 -18.01
CA VAL A 454 -7.92 -1.39 -19.39
C VAL A 454 -8.97 -2.07 -20.25
N ALA A 455 -9.08 -3.39 -20.19
CA ALA A 455 -10.07 -4.16 -20.93
C ALA A 455 -11.49 -3.75 -20.56
N TRP A 456 -11.77 -3.63 -19.26
CA TRP A 456 -13.05 -3.15 -18.74
C TRP A 456 -13.36 -1.72 -19.23
N CYS A 457 -12.40 -0.80 -19.17
CA CYS A 457 -12.57 0.56 -19.69
C CYS A 457 -12.90 0.58 -21.19
N LYS A 458 -12.20 -0.22 -22.00
CA LYS A 458 -12.46 -0.33 -23.44
C LYS A 458 -13.84 -0.94 -23.72
N LYS A 459 -14.22 -1.99 -22.99
CA LYS A 459 -15.49 -2.71 -23.15
C LYS A 459 -16.72 -1.87 -22.81
N PHE A 460 -16.64 -1.04 -21.77
CA PHE A 460 -17.77 -0.21 -21.31
C PHE A 460 -17.62 1.28 -21.67
N ASN A 461 -16.68 1.61 -22.57
CA ASN A 461 -16.39 2.97 -23.00
C ASN A 461 -16.21 3.96 -21.83
N VAL A 462 -15.47 3.53 -20.80
CA VAL A 462 -15.12 4.37 -19.65
C VAL A 462 -13.74 4.98 -19.91
N PRO A 463 -13.61 6.31 -19.87
CA PRO A 463 -12.31 6.95 -20.10
C PRO A 463 -11.28 6.51 -19.06
N ILE A 464 -10.11 6.05 -19.51
CA ILE A 464 -9.08 5.46 -18.63
C ILE A 464 -8.61 6.44 -17.56
N GLU A 465 -8.68 7.75 -17.79
CA GLU A 465 -8.33 8.80 -16.84
C GLU A 465 -9.29 8.89 -15.64
N LYS A 466 -10.50 8.33 -15.73
CA LYS A 466 -11.42 8.17 -14.60
C LYS A 466 -10.94 7.10 -13.64
N ILE A 467 -10.25 6.07 -14.15
CA ILE A 467 -9.63 5.02 -13.35
C ILE A 467 -8.23 5.45 -12.93
N TYR A 468 -7.34 5.76 -13.85
CA TYR A 468 -5.94 6.05 -13.56
C TYR A 468 -5.60 7.53 -13.72
N ASN A 469 -5.00 8.14 -12.69
CA ASN A 469 -4.45 9.49 -12.80
C ASN A 469 -3.20 9.52 -13.72
N LYS A 470 -2.66 10.71 -14.01
CA LYS A 470 -1.53 10.87 -14.95
C LYS A 470 -0.35 9.94 -14.63
N THR A 471 0.14 9.96 -13.39
CA THR A 471 1.28 9.12 -12.95
C THR A 471 0.98 7.63 -13.04
N GLN A 472 -0.27 7.22 -12.77
CA GLN A 472 -0.70 5.82 -12.89
C GLN A 472 -0.75 5.38 -14.36
N ARG A 473 -1.23 6.24 -15.26
CA ARG A 473 -1.21 5.98 -16.71
C ARG A 473 0.21 5.89 -17.24
N ASP A 474 1.13 6.72 -16.75
CA ASP A 474 2.54 6.61 -17.12
C ASP A 474 3.17 5.30 -16.65
N LYS A 475 2.85 4.84 -15.43
CA LYS A 475 3.29 3.53 -14.92
C LYS A 475 2.72 2.36 -15.74
N PHE A 476 1.44 2.43 -16.08
CA PHE A 476 0.71 1.34 -16.75
C PHE A 476 0.57 1.52 -18.26
N ARG A 477 1.43 2.36 -18.87
CA ARG A 477 1.41 2.63 -20.31
C ARG A 477 1.47 1.34 -21.12
N TRP A 478 2.34 0.41 -20.72
CA TRP A 478 2.48 -0.92 -21.31
C TRP A 478 1.13 -1.67 -21.38
N ALA A 479 0.30 -1.60 -20.35
CA ALA A 479 -1.00 -2.28 -20.32
C ALA A 479 -2.04 -1.56 -21.17
N ILE A 480 -2.03 -0.22 -21.16
CA ILE A 480 -2.97 0.63 -21.91
C ILE A 480 -2.80 0.41 -23.42
N GLU A 481 -1.55 0.33 -23.87
CA GLU A 481 -1.18 0.15 -25.28
C GLU A 481 -1.42 -1.29 -25.75
N MET A 482 -1.13 -2.31 -24.93
CA MET A 482 -1.17 -3.71 -25.37
C MET A 482 -2.52 -4.44 -25.18
N ALA A 483 -3.35 -4.08 -24.18
CA ALA A 483 -4.55 -4.87 -23.87
C ALA A 483 -5.78 -4.45 -24.69
N GLY A 484 -6.45 -5.40 -25.32
CA GLY A 484 -7.76 -5.21 -25.98
C GLY A 484 -8.96 -5.33 -25.02
N PRO A 485 -10.19 -5.04 -25.50
CA PRO A 485 -11.42 -5.18 -24.70
C PRO A 485 -11.73 -6.63 -24.29
N GLU A 486 -11.24 -7.61 -25.06
CA GLU A 486 -11.44 -9.04 -24.84
C GLU A 486 -10.37 -9.69 -23.95
N PHE A 487 -9.48 -8.90 -23.33
CA PHE A 487 -8.47 -9.47 -22.45
C PHE A 487 -9.13 -10.16 -21.24
N GLU A 488 -8.84 -11.45 -21.10
CA GLU A 488 -9.21 -12.28 -19.94
C GLU A 488 -7.93 -12.69 -19.21
N TRP A 489 -7.91 -12.45 -17.89
CA TRP A 489 -6.74 -12.65 -17.05
C TRP A 489 -6.45 -14.13 -16.80
#